data_AF-A0A3B8VER0-F1
#
_entry.id   AF-A0A3B8VER0-F1
#
_cell.length_a   1.000
_cell.length_b   1.000
_cell.length_c   1.000
_cell.angle_alpha   90.00
_cell.angle_beta   90.00
_cell.angle_gamma   90.00
#
_symmetry.space_group_name_H-M   'P 1'
#
loop_
_entity.id
_entity.type
_entity.pdbx_description
1 polymer ?
#
loop_
_entity_poly.entity_id
_entity_poly.type
_entity_poly.pdbx_seq_one_letter_code
_entity_poly.pdbx_strand_id
1 'polypeptide(L)' 'GDGEWMRTWTERVKKAGGVMIADGVIANEAPDEAASAECEALGEKAAKSV' A
#
# COMPACT_ATOMS: atom_id res chain seq x y z
N GLY A 1 -3.83 8.15 -12.31
CA GLY A 1 -4.32 9.13 -11.30
C GLY A 1 -3.22 9.44 -10.31
N ASP A 2 -3.38 10.47 -9.48
CA ASP A 2 -2.37 10.96 -8.52
C ASP A 2 -2.37 10.18 -7.17
N GLY A 3 -3.06 9.05 -7.11
CA GLY A 3 -3.17 8.25 -5.89
C GLY A 3 -4.18 8.76 -4.85
N GLU A 4 -5.08 9.69 -5.19
CA GLU A 4 -6.16 10.15 -4.30
C GLU A 4 -7.00 9.00 -3.73
N TRP A 5 -7.31 7.99 -4.56
CA TRP A 5 -8.08 6.83 -4.12
C TRP A 5 -7.36 6.03 -3.03
N MET A 6 -6.05 5.77 -3.19
CA MET A 6 -5.25 5.07 -2.19
C MET A 6 -5.16 5.84 -0.88
N ARG A 7 -4.98 7.17 -0.94
CA ARG A 7 -5.00 8.04 0.25
C ARG A 7 -6.34 7.95 0.99
N THR A 8 -7.45 8.06 0.26
CA THR A 8 -8.81 7.95 0.84
C THR A 8 -9.07 6.57 1.43
N TRP A 9 -8.59 5.50 0.77
CA TRP A 9 -8.71 4.14 1.25
C TRP A 9 -7.93 3.92 2.57
N THR A 10 -6.67 4.37 2.63
CA THR A 10 -5.84 4.29 3.86
C THR A 10 -6.53 4.99 5.04
N GLU A 11 -7.10 6.17 4.83
CA GLU A 11 -7.84 6.88 5.87
C GLU A 11 -9.09 6.11 6.33
N ARG A 12 -9.81 5.46 5.41
CA ARG A 12 -10.97 4.62 5.76
C ARG A 12 -10.56 3.40 6.58
N VAL A 13 -9.44 2.75 6.25
CA VAL A 13 -8.93 1.60 7.01
C VAL A 13 -8.54 2.02 8.43
N LYS A 14 -7.78 3.12 8.57
CA LYS A 14 -7.41 3.68 9.88
C LYS A 14 -8.64 4.01 10.74
N LYS A 15 -9.66 4.66 10.15
CA LYS A 15 -10.92 4.98 10.84
C LYS A 15 -11.71 3.75 11.29
N ALA A 16 -11.57 2.63 10.58
CA ALA A 16 -12.19 1.36 10.96
C ALA A 16 -11.39 0.59 12.03
N GLY A 17 -10.28 1.16 12.55
CA GLY A 17 -9.40 0.51 13.53
C GLY A 17 -8.35 -0.40 12.91
N GLY A 18 -8.19 -0.38 11.58
CA GLY A 18 -7.14 -1.13 10.90
C GLY A 18 -5.76 -0.56 11.20
N VAL A 19 -4.79 -1.44 11.45
CA VAL A 19 -3.38 -1.09 11.61
C VAL A 19 -2.67 -1.32 10.28
N MET A 20 -2.16 -0.24 9.70
CA MET A 20 -1.48 -0.28 8.41
C MET A 20 -0.06 -0.83 8.58
N ILE A 21 0.33 -1.79 7.73
CA ILE A 21 1.70 -2.32 7.66
C ILE A 21 2.62 -1.33 6.91
N ALA A 22 2.06 -0.56 5.97
CA ALA A 22 2.69 0.55 5.26
C ALA A 22 1.60 1.50 4.72
N ASP A 23 2.00 2.66 4.18
CA ASP A 23 1.07 3.64 3.60
C ASP A 23 0.43 3.23 2.26
N GLY A 24 0.75 2.01 1.78
CA GLY A 24 0.27 1.43 0.52
C GLY A 24 1.21 1.70 -0.66
N VAL A 25 1.12 0.88 -1.71
CA VAL A 25 1.88 1.06 -2.96
C VAL A 25 0.95 1.66 -4.00
N ILE A 26 1.39 2.73 -4.69
CA ILE A 26 0.59 3.41 -5.71
C ILE A 26 1.17 3.08 -7.09
N ALA A 27 0.43 2.29 -7.87
CA ALA A 27 0.73 2.01 -9.27
C ALA A 27 -0.43 2.50 -10.15
N ASN A 28 -0.11 3.24 -11.22
CA ASN A 28 -1.11 3.72 -12.17
C ASN A 28 -1.17 2.76 -13.36
N GLU A 29 -2.36 2.20 -13.62
CA GLU A 29 -2.62 1.16 -14.64
C GLU A 29 -1.91 -0.18 -14.34
N ALA A 30 -0.58 -0.21 -14.35
CA ALA A 30 0.24 -1.34 -13.98
C ALA A 30 1.46 -0.85 -13.17
N PRO A 31 2.00 -1.67 -12.26
CA PRO A 31 3.25 -1.32 -11.58
C PRO A 31 4.41 -1.29 -12.58
N ASP A 32 5.20 -0.22 -12.53
CA ASP A 32 6.53 -0.20 -13.13
C ASP A 32 7.53 -0.96 -12.24
N GLU A 33 8.82 -0.93 -12.59
CA GLU A 33 9.85 -1.64 -11.81
C GLU A 33 9.95 -1.10 -10.37
N ALA A 34 9.76 0.20 -10.15
CA ALA A 34 9.82 0.81 -8.83
C ALA A 34 8.62 0.38 -7.98
N ALA A 35 7.41 0.49 -8.51
CA ALA A 35 6.20 0.06 -7.83
C ALA A 35 6.18 -1.47 -7.60
N SER A 36 6.82 -2.26 -8.48
CA SER A 36 6.99 -3.70 -8.29
C SER A 36 7.91 -4.01 -7.11
N ALA A 37 9.06 -3.32 -7.01
CA ALA A 37 9.96 -3.45 -5.87
C ALA A 37 9.30 -3.01 -4.55
N GLU A 38 8.48 -1.96 -4.58
CA GLU A 38 7.69 -1.54 -3.42
C GLU A 38 6.65 -2.59 -3.00
N CYS A 39 5.99 -3.25 -3.97
CA CYS A 39 5.08 -4.36 -3.72
C CYS A 39 5.79 -5.54 -3.05
N GLU A 40 6.97 -5.93 -3.55
CA GLU A 40 7.79 -7.00 -2.98
C GLU A 40 8.20 -6.69 -1.53
N ALA A 41 8.70 -5.47 -1.29
CA ALA A 41 9.08 -5.02 0.06
C ALA A 41 7.89 -4.99 1.03
N LEU A 42 6.70 -4.62 0.55
CA LEU A 42 5.47 -4.67 1.35
C LEU A 42 5.10 -6.12 1.71
N GLY A 43 5.20 -7.05 0.76
CA GLY A 43 4.98 -8.47 0.98
C GLY A 43 5.93 -9.06 2.02
N GLU A 44 7.22 -8.71 1.94
CA GLU A 44 8.22 -9.14 2.93
C GLU A 44 7.90 -8.63 4.33
N LYS A 45 7.53 -7.34 4.46
CA LYS A 45 7.11 -6.77 5.75
C LYS A 45 5.88 -7.48 6.31
N ALA A 46 4.88 -7.75 5.47
CA ALA A 46 3.68 -8.46 5.88
C ALA A 46 3.99 -9.87 6.39
N ALA A 47 4.84 -10.62 5.68
CA ALA A 47 5.24 -11.97 6.08
C ALA A 47 6.02 -12.00 7.40
N LYS A 48 6.77 -10.94 7.72
CA LYS A 48 7.51 -10.79 8.98
C LYS A 48 6.67 -10.26 10.15
N SER A 49 5.49 -9.71 9.86
CA SER A 49 4.60 -9.11 10.87
C SER A 49 3.59 -10.11 11.45
N VAL A 50 3.72 -11.40 11.10
CA VAL A 50 2.91 -12.52 11.60
C VAL A 50 3.64 -13.27 12.69
#